data_AF-A0A645BI02-F1
#
_entry.id   AF-A0A645BI02-F1
#
_cell.length_a   1.000
_cell.length_b   1.000
_cell.length_c   1.000
_cell.angle_alpha   90.00
_cell.angle_beta   90.00
_cell.angle_gamma   90.00
#
_symmetry.space_group_name_H-M   'P 1'
#
loop_
_entity.id
_entity.type
_entity.pdbx_description
1 polymer ?
#
loop_
_entity_poly.entity_id
_entity_poly.type
_entity_poly.pdbx_seq_one_letter_code
_entity_poly.pdbx_strand_id
1 'polypeptide(L)'
;MRHNYDSFDYWEELINENKTIRGHMFMDKLPNEKSIYIHTLVFCKNNGLSNIWAYFPNEKMLLGYIQYSFLQEAFYKWIYGKERMVINVPNIPVDRIISDGEKNKKISREEADNMRRHVKMIKECWILSKDKLIRALQRFARDFNRTWYGDNKEFLYLKIFNTPKDLGEFVVNSSYMTTNDSEFKERTGISISEWKNICEKADKSKSDGEKFKDILLKSLTEII
;
A
#
# COMPACT_ATOMS: atom_id res chain seq x y z
N MET A 1 -1.51 7.96 24.61
CA MET A 1 -1.19 9.23 23.93
C MET A 1 -2.09 9.36 22.71
N ARG A 2 -2.70 10.53 22.44
CA ARG A 2 -3.32 10.78 21.14
C ARG A 2 -2.18 10.92 20.13
N HIS A 3 -1.83 9.84 19.44
CA HIS A 3 -0.90 9.92 18.33
C HIS A 3 -1.56 10.75 17.23
N ASN A 4 -1.01 11.95 16.97
CA ASN A 4 -1.41 12.71 15.80
C ASN A 4 -0.79 12.03 14.58
N TYR A 5 -1.57 11.20 13.89
CA TYR A 5 -1.12 10.51 12.67
C TYR A 5 -0.77 11.50 11.54
N ASP A 6 -1.12 12.77 11.67
CA ASP A 6 -0.66 13.86 10.80
C ASP A 6 0.62 14.50 11.35
N SER A 7 1.69 13.71 11.43
CA SER A 7 2.99 14.16 11.92
C SER A 7 4.10 13.38 11.23
N PHE A 8 5.02 14.08 10.56
CA PHE A 8 6.17 13.44 9.91
C PHE A 8 7.03 12.68 10.91
N ASP A 9 7.34 13.29 12.06
CA ASP A 9 8.21 12.71 13.09
C ASP A 9 7.66 11.38 13.63
N TYR A 10 6.33 11.30 13.82
CA TYR A 10 5.67 10.05 14.24
C TYR A 10 5.90 8.91 13.24
N TRP A 11 5.79 9.20 11.94
CA TRP A 11 6.00 8.20 10.89
C TRP A 11 7.48 7.90 10.68
N GLU A 12 8.36 8.87 10.92
CA GLU A 12 9.79 8.66 10.80
C GLU A 12 10.30 7.59 11.78
N GLU A 13 9.87 7.65 13.03
CA GLU A 13 10.19 6.62 14.03
C GLU A 13 9.71 5.25 13.59
N LEU A 14 8.45 5.13 13.16
CA LEU A 14 7.86 3.85 12.72
C LEU A 14 8.54 3.26 11.48
N ILE A 15 8.88 4.10 10.50
CA ILE A 15 9.58 3.67 9.28
C ILE A 15 10.99 3.18 9.63
N ASN A 16 11.68 3.85 10.56
CA ASN A 16 13.00 3.45 11.01
C ASN A 16 13.00 2.11 11.76
N GLU A 17 11.92 1.79 12.48
CA GLU A 17 11.74 0.50 13.15
C GLU A 17 11.38 -0.64 12.17
N ASN A 18 10.73 -0.32 11.05
CA ASN A 18 10.17 -1.30 10.10
C ASN A 18 10.79 -1.21 8.71
N LYS A 19 12.12 -1.41 8.64
CA LYS A 19 12.91 -1.17 7.41
C LYS A 19 12.63 -2.14 6.26
N THR A 20 12.10 -3.33 6.55
CA THR A 20 11.97 -4.41 5.55
C THR A 20 10.72 -4.26 4.67
N ILE A 21 9.53 -4.13 5.28
CA ILE A 21 8.26 -3.99 4.55
C ILE A 21 7.39 -2.96 5.26
N ARG A 22 7.43 -1.71 4.78
CA ARG A 22 6.72 -0.57 5.40
C ARG A 22 5.20 -0.72 5.40
N GLY A 23 4.63 -1.54 4.52
CA GLY A 23 3.19 -1.82 4.52
C GLY A 23 2.72 -2.69 5.69
N HIS A 24 3.62 -3.44 6.34
CA HIS A 24 3.27 -4.41 7.39
C HIS A 24 3.42 -3.87 8.82
N MET A 25 3.73 -2.58 9.00
CA MET A 25 4.05 -1.95 10.28
C MET A 25 3.00 -2.12 11.38
N PHE A 26 1.75 -2.41 11.01
CA PHE A 26 0.63 -2.52 11.94
C PHE A 26 -0.05 -3.90 11.92
N MET A 27 0.59 -4.89 11.28
CA MET A 27 0.09 -6.26 11.21
C MET A 27 0.60 -7.13 12.36
N ASP A 28 1.25 -6.55 13.37
CA ASP A 28 1.50 -7.20 14.66
C ASP A 28 0.17 -7.56 15.34
N LYS A 29 -0.82 -6.68 15.22
CA LYS A 29 -2.19 -6.86 15.73
C LYS A 29 -3.09 -7.48 14.67
N LEU A 30 -4.08 -8.24 15.13
CA LEU A 30 -5.10 -8.84 14.26
C LEU A 30 -6.08 -7.78 13.75
N PRO A 31 -6.67 -7.98 12.55
CA PRO A 31 -7.68 -7.08 12.05
C PRO A 31 -8.95 -7.14 12.90
N ASN A 32 -9.73 -6.07 12.89
CA ASN A 32 -11.04 -5.97 13.52
C ASN A 32 -12.01 -5.19 12.61
N GLU A 33 -13.25 -5.02 13.05
CA GLU A 33 -14.32 -4.33 12.30
C GLU A 33 -13.99 -2.88 11.86
N LYS A 34 -12.97 -2.23 12.45
CA LYS A 34 -12.51 -0.89 12.05
C LYS A 34 -11.34 -0.93 11.08
N SER A 35 -10.77 -2.10 10.84
CA SER A 35 -9.61 -2.27 9.99
C SER A 35 -9.95 -1.93 8.54
N ILE A 36 -9.01 -1.28 7.87
CA ILE A 36 -9.09 -0.94 6.45
C ILE A 36 -7.94 -1.62 5.73
N TYR A 37 -8.20 -2.18 4.56
CA TYR A 37 -7.27 -3.05 3.86
C TYR A 37 -6.73 -2.34 2.62
N ILE A 38 -5.49 -2.63 2.26
CA ILE A 38 -4.85 -2.06 1.08
C ILE A 38 -4.01 -3.11 0.35
N HIS A 39 -3.98 -2.98 -0.97
CA HIS A 39 -3.06 -3.66 -1.86
C HIS A 39 -2.23 -2.60 -2.59
N THR A 40 -0.91 -2.74 -2.60
CA THR A 40 -0.02 -1.82 -3.32
C THR A 40 0.96 -2.58 -4.19
N LEU A 41 1.20 -2.09 -5.41
CA LEU A 41 2.28 -2.54 -6.27
C LEU A 41 3.22 -1.37 -6.54
N VAL A 42 4.51 -1.59 -6.36
CA VAL A 42 5.56 -0.66 -6.80
C VAL A 42 6.53 -1.46 -7.64
N PHE A 43 6.53 -1.22 -8.94
CA PHE A 43 7.45 -1.85 -9.88
C PHE A 43 8.38 -0.82 -10.48
N CYS A 44 9.67 -1.12 -10.49
CA CYS A 44 10.61 -0.46 -11.39
C CYS A 44 11.71 -1.43 -11.79
N LYS A 45 12.16 -1.34 -13.04
CA LYS A 45 13.05 -2.31 -13.71
C LYS A 45 14.27 -2.73 -12.87
N ASN A 46 14.89 -1.80 -12.14
CA ASN A 46 16.10 -2.10 -11.35
C ASN A 46 15.83 -2.54 -9.90
N ASN A 47 14.58 -2.52 -9.44
CA ASN A 47 14.17 -2.97 -8.11
C ASN A 47 13.17 -4.13 -8.13
N GLY A 48 12.76 -4.56 -9.33
CA GLY A 48 11.70 -5.53 -9.52
C GLY A 48 10.37 -5.08 -8.92
N LEU A 49 9.60 -6.02 -8.39
CA LEU A 49 8.21 -5.82 -7.98
C LEU A 49 8.07 -5.94 -6.47
N SER A 50 7.51 -4.89 -5.86
CA SER A 50 7.02 -4.92 -4.49
C SER A 50 5.49 -5.02 -4.50
N ASN A 51 4.97 -6.22 -4.23
CA ASN A 51 3.55 -6.54 -4.14
C ASN A 51 3.18 -6.75 -2.67
N ILE A 52 2.46 -5.80 -2.07
CA ILE A 52 2.19 -5.77 -0.62
C ILE A 52 0.69 -5.79 -0.37
N TRP A 53 0.27 -6.70 0.52
CA TRP A 53 -1.09 -6.80 1.04
C TRP A 53 -1.10 -6.49 2.52
N ALA A 54 -1.89 -5.50 2.93
CA ALA A 54 -1.86 -5.03 4.31
C ALA A 54 -3.23 -4.61 4.82
N TYR A 55 -3.32 -4.43 6.14
CA TYR A 55 -4.43 -3.79 6.80
C TYR A 55 -3.96 -2.82 7.88
N PHE A 56 -4.78 -1.81 8.12
CA PHE A 56 -4.52 -0.72 9.05
C PHE A 56 -5.63 -0.68 10.10
N PRO A 57 -5.33 -0.40 11.38
CA PRO A 57 -6.32 -0.35 12.46
C PRO A 57 -7.51 0.60 12.25
N ASN A 58 -7.34 1.67 11.46
CA ASN A 58 -8.41 2.62 11.12
C ASN A 58 -8.02 3.49 9.91
N GLU A 59 -8.99 4.24 9.40
CA GLU A 59 -8.87 5.09 8.22
C GLU A 59 -7.85 6.24 8.35
N LYS A 60 -7.63 6.79 9.55
CA LYS A 60 -6.65 7.88 9.76
C LYS A 60 -5.22 7.34 9.77
N MET A 61 -5.02 6.14 10.28
CA MET A 61 -3.72 5.47 10.20
C MET A 61 -3.36 5.09 8.76
N LEU A 62 -4.34 4.60 7.98
CA LEU A 62 -4.15 4.38 6.55
C LEU A 62 -3.80 5.69 5.83
N LEU A 63 -4.49 6.79 6.12
CA LEU A 63 -4.20 8.11 5.55
C LEU A 63 -2.75 8.55 5.82
N GLY A 64 -2.30 8.42 7.08
CA GLY A 64 -0.92 8.72 7.44
C GLY A 64 0.09 7.82 6.74
N TYR A 65 -0.18 6.51 6.64
CA TYR A 65 0.66 5.59 5.89
C TYR A 65 0.80 6.01 4.42
N ILE A 66 -0.32 6.36 3.77
CA ILE A 66 -0.30 6.82 2.39
C ILE A 66 0.56 8.07 2.25
N GLN A 67 0.34 9.07 3.10
CA GLN A 67 1.04 10.36 3.03
C GLN A 67 2.53 10.26 3.32
N TYR A 68 2.88 9.59 4.41
CA TYR A 68 4.21 9.70 5.02
C TYR A 68 5.12 8.51 4.72
N SER A 69 4.56 7.37 4.29
CA SER A 69 5.34 6.17 3.96
C SER A 69 5.20 5.77 2.49
N PHE A 70 4.00 5.43 2.04
CA PHE A 70 3.79 4.88 0.69
C PHE A 70 4.18 5.87 -0.40
N LEU A 71 3.69 7.12 -0.37
CA LEU A 71 4.04 8.12 -1.38
C LEU A 71 5.54 8.44 -1.40
N GLN A 72 6.19 8.43 -0.23
CA GLN A 72 7.63 8.63 -0.11
C GLN A 72 8.40 7.54 -0.85
N GLU A 73 8.07 6.27 -0.57
CA GLU A 73 8.69 5.12 -1.23
C GLU A 73 8.37 5.04 -2.72
N ALA A 74 7.09 5.16 -3.08
CA ALA A 74 6.62 5.02 -4.45
C ALA A 74 7.23 6.09 -5.36
N PHE A 75 7.22 7.37 -4.96
CA PHE A 75 7.78 8.43 -5.78
C PHE A 75 9.31 8.39 -5.81
N TYR A 76 9.97 8.03 -4.71
CA TYR A 76 11.44 7.90 -4.74
C TYR A 76 11.88 6.77 -5.68
N LYS A 77 11.22 5.61 -5.63
CA LYS A 77 11.47 4.50 -6.56
C LYS A 77 11.13 4.86 -8.00
N TRP A 78 10.05 5.60 -8.26
CA TRP A 78 9.74 6.12 -9.60
C TRP A 78 10.85 7.02 -10.16
N ILE A 79 11.33 7.97 -9.35
CA ILE A 79 12.33 8.96 -9.78
C ILE A 79 13.71 8.31 -10.00
N TYR A 80 14.16 7.46 -9.08
CA TYR A 80 15.54 6.97 -9.05
C TYR A 80 15.71 5.51 -9.45
N GLY A 81 14.65 4.71 -9.37
CA GLY A 81 14.63 3.28 -9.70
C GLY A 81 14.81 2.99 -11.20
N LYS A 82 14.62 3.99 -12.07
CA LYS A 82 14.91 3.91 -13.51
C LYS A 82 16.40 3.78 -13.82
N GLU A 83 17.24 4.43 -13.02
CA GLU A 83 18.67 4.59 -13.30
C GLU A 83 19.54 3.63 -12.49
N ARG A 84 19.08 3.28 -11.29
CA ARG A 84 19.81 2.42 -10.36
C ARG A 84 18.87 1.66 -9.46
N MET A 85 19.37 0.56 -8.88
CA MET A 85 18.68 -0.11 -7.80
C MET A 85 18.60 0.81 -6.57
N VAL A 86 17.38 1.08 -6.11
CA VAL A 86 17.14 1.81 -4.86
C VAL A 86 17.26 0.85 -3.68
N ILE A 87 18.38 0.92 -2.95
CA ILE A 87 18.63 0.05 -1.78
C ILE A 87 18.00 0.64 -0.51
N ASN A 88 17.90 1.97 -0.44
CA ASN A 88 17.29 2.67 0.69
C ASN A 88 16.50 3.89 0.20
N VAL A 89 15.32 4.08 0.75
CA VAL A 89 14.50 5.27 0.54
C VAL A 89 14.78 6.24 1.70
N PRO A 90 15.31 7.45 1.43
CA PRO A 90 15.62 8.41 2.47
C PRO A 90 14.35 8.85 3.19
N ASN A 91 14.48 9.04 4.50
CA ASN A 91 13.37 9.53 5.30
C ASN A 91 13.30 11.06 5.24
N ILE A 92 12.74 11.57 4.15
CA ILE A 92 12.55 13.00 3.92
C ILE A 92 11.13 13.28 3.43
N PRO A 93 10.58 14.49 3.63
CA PRO A 93 9.25 14.82 3.13
C PRO A 93 9.11 14.58 1.62
N VAL A 94 7.97 14.04 1.19
CA VAL A 94 7.66 13.79 -0.23
C VAL A 94 7.86 15.05 -1.08
N ASP A 95 7.47 16.22 -0.57
CA ASP A 95 7.63 17.49 -1.30
C ASP A 95 9.10 17.77 -1.66
N ARG A 96 10.05 17.34 -0.81
CA ARG A 96 11.49 17.45 -1.07
C ARG A 96 11.94 16.44 -2.13
N ILE A 97 11.47 15.20 -2.07
CA ILE A 97 11.74 14.16 -3.08
C ILE A 97 11.33 14.64 -4.47
N ILE A 98 10.12 15.20 -4.59
CA ILE A 98 9.60 15.73 -5.86
C ILE A 98 10.48 16.89 -6.35
N SER A 99 10.79 17.83 -5.47
CA SER A 99 11.57 19.03 -5.83
C SER A 99 13.01 18.69 -6.23
N ASP A 100 13.63 17.71 -5.56
CA ASP A 100 14.97 17.22 -5.91
C ASP A 100 14.94 16.44 -7.24
N GLY A 101 13.90 15.63 -7.49
CA GLY A 101 13.70 14.95 -8.77
C GLY A 101 13.58 15.92 -9.94
N GLU A 102 12.77 16.97 -9.78
CA GLU A 102 12.55 18.02 -10.78
C GLU A 102 13.82 18.85 -11.02
N LYS A 103 14.47 19.34 -9.95
CA LYS A 103 15.71 20.14 -10.04
C LYS A 103 16.84 19.38 -10.73
N ASN A 104 16.96 18.08 -10.46
CA ASN A 104 17.99 17.22 -11.04
C ASN A 104 17.58 16.63 -12.40
N LYS A 105 16.45 17.07 -12.99
CA LYS A 105 15.92 16.62 -14.29
C LYS A 105 15.72 15.09 -14.36
N LYS A 106 15.37 14.46 -13.24
CA LYS A 106 15.06 13.02 -13.14
C LYS A 106 13.61 12.72 -13.48
N ILE A 107 12.75 13.72 -13.38
CA ILE A 107 11.36 13.71 -13.81
C ILE A 107 11.07 14.96 -14.61
N SER A 108 10.05 14.86 -15.47
CA SER A 108 9.47 15.99 -16.18
C SER A 108 8.68 16.90 -15.23
N ARG A 109 8.40 18.12 -15.70
CA ARG A 109 7.52 19.06 -14.99
C ARG A 109 6.10 18.49 -14.81
N GLU A 110 5.60 17.77 -15.83
CA GLU A 110 4.28 17.13 -15.77
C GLU A 110 4.22 16.04 -14.68
N GLU A 111 5.23 15.19 -14.59
CA GLU A 111 5.34 14.21 -13.51
C GLU A 111 5.40 14.89 -12.13
N ALA A 112 6.21 15.94 -12.00
CA ALA A 112 6.29 16.70 -10.74
C ALA A 112 4.95 17.32 -10.34
N ASP A 113 4.23 17.93 -11.29
CA ASP A 113 2.91 18.51 -11.07
C ASP A 113 1.88 17.45 -10.66
N ASN A 114 1.91 16.27 -11.31
CA ASN A 114 1.07 15.12 -10.93
C ASN A 114 1.37 14.61 -9.52
N MET A 115 2.64 14.48 -9.14
CA MET A 115 3.03 14.09 -7.78
C MET A 115 2.54 15.11 -6.75
N ARG A 116 2.77 16.42 -6.98
CA ARG A 116 2.30 17.49 -6.08
C ARG A 116 0.78 17.49 -5.94
N ARG A 117 0.05 17.25 -7.04
CA ARG A 117 -1.41 17.12 -7.04
C ARG A 117 -1.88 15.97 -6.16
N HIS A 118 -1.24 14.80 -6.24
CA HIS A 118 -1.56 13.64 -5.41
C HIS A 118 -1.24 13.87 -3.93
N VAL A 119 -0.11 14.51 -3.61
CA VAL A 119 0.21 14.94 -2.24
C VAL A 119 -0.87 15.86 -1.70
N LYS A 120 -1.31 16.84 -2.49
CA LYS A 120 -2.37 17.78 -2.11
C LYS A 120 -3.69 17.05 -1.84
N MET A 121 -4.11 16.14 -2.72
CA MET A 121 -5.34 15.33 -2.53
C MET A 121 -5.32 14.56 -1.21
N ILE A 122 -4.17 14.00 -0.82
CA ILE A 122 -4.01 13.28 0.44
C ILE A 122 -4.02 14.24 1.64
N LYS A 123 -3.31 15.38 1.57
CA LYS A 123 -3.33 16.39 2.64
C LYS A 123 -4.75 16.91 2.92
N GLU A 124 -5.56 17.13 1.88
CA GLU A 124 -6.96 17.55 2.01
C GLU A 124 -7.85 16.52 2.71
N CYS A 125 -7.45 15.25 2.78
CA CYS A 125 -8.22 14.20 3.43
C CYS A 125 -8.19 14.28 4.97
N TRP A 126 -7.23 14.99 5.57
CA TRP A 126 -7.11 15.10 7.04
C TRP A 126 -8.31 15.78 7.70
N ILE A 127 -8.89 16.77 7.03
CA ILE A 127 -10.05 17.53 7.54
C ILE A 127 -11.40 16.83 7.29
N LEU A 128 -11.40 15.67 6.62
CA LEU A 128 -12.62 14.94 6.30
C LEU A 128 -13.11 14.10 7.49
N SER A 129 -14.43 13.96 7.60
CA SER A 129 -15.09 12.99 8.47
C SER A 129 -14.79 11.55 8.01
N LYS A 130 -14.91 10.59 8.92
CA LYS A 130 -14.65 9.16 8.67
C LYS A 130 -15.29 8.63 7.38
N ASP A 131 -16.60 8.83 7.21
CA ASP A 131 -17.31 8.31 6.03
C ASP A 131 -16.85 8.96 4.71
N LYS A 132 -16.48 10.24 4.77
CA LYS A 132 -15.98 10.97 3.60
C LYS A 132 -14.52 10.60 3.28
N LEU A 133 -13.73 10.30 4.30
CA LEU A 133 -12.32 9.96 4.18
C LEU A 133 -12.11 8.71 3.33
N ILE A 134 -12.78 7.59 3.64
CA ILE A 134 -12.62 6.35 2.88
C ILE A 134 -12.99 6.53 1.41
N ARG A 135 -14.11 7.21 1.13
CA ARG A 135 -14.53 7.50 -0.25
C ARG A 135 -13.52 8.38 -0.98
N ALA A 136 -12.92 9.36 -0.30
CA ALA A 136 -11.88 10.21 -0.85
C ALA A 136 -10.60 9.42 -1.15
N LEU A 137 -10.18 8.52 -0.25
CA LEU A 137 -9.03 7.65 -0.46
C LEU A 137 -9.23 6.67 -1.62
N GLN A 138 -10.43 6.10 -1.77
CA GLN A 138 -10.75 5.24 -2.93
C GLN A 138 -10.76 6.03 -4.25
N ARG A 139 -11.22 7.29 -4.23
CA ARG A 139 -11.15 8.17 -5.40
C ARG A 139 -9.70 8.53 -5.74
N PHE A 140 -8.89 8.83 -4.72
CA PHE A 140 -7.46 9.02 -4.86
C PHE A 140 -6.82 7.79 -5.51
N ALA A 141 -7.09 6.57 -5.02
CA ALA A 141 -6.55 5.34 -5.59
C ALA A 141 -6.84 5.18 -7.09
N ARG A 142 -8.09 5.45 -7.51
CA ARG A 142 -8.46 5.38 -8.94
C ARG A 142 -7.70 6.39 -9.80
N ASP A 143 -7.59 7.63 -9.31
CA ASP A 143 -6.85 8.66 -10.03
C ASP A 143 -5.34 8.38 -10.05
N PHE A 144 -4.80 7.92 -8.94
CA PHE A 144 -3.41 7.47 -8.80
C PHE A 144 -3.07 6.39 -9.81
N ASN A 145 -3.87 5.33 -9.87
CA ASN A 145 -3.62 4.21 -10.80
C ASN A 145 -3.74 4.61 -12.27
N ARG A 146 -4.56 5.61 -12.60
CA ARG A 146 -4.65 6.13 -13.98
C ARG A 146 -3.41 6.95 -14.36
N THR A 147 -2.88 7.74 -13.43
CA THR A 147 -1.68 8.56 -13.66
C THR A 147 -0.43 7.71 -13.69
N TRP A 148 -0.32 6.71 -12.82
CA TRP A 148 0.89 5.91 -12.64
C TRP A 148 0.77 4.48 -13.19
N TYR A 149 -0.13 4.28 -14.16
CA TYR A 149 -0.26 3.01 -14.88
C TYR A 149 1.08 2.56 -15.48
N GLY A 150 1.90 3.54 -15.90
CA GLY A 150 3.28 3.32 -16.31
C GLY A 150 3.41 2.49 -17.59
N ASP A 151 4.48 1.71 -17.66
CA ASP A 151 4.82 0.82 -18.78
C ASP A 151 5.50 -0.47 -18.28
N ASN A 152 6.18 -1.19 -19.17
CA ASN A 152 6.91 -2.42 -18.81
C ASN A 152 8.23 -2.18 -18.05
N LYS A 153 8.58 -0.93 -17.75
CA LYS A 153 9.77 -0.56 -16.96
C LYS A 153 9.40 -0.06 -15.58
N GLU A 154 8.20 0.47 -15.39
CA GLU A 154 7.73 0.92 -14.09
C GLU A 154 6.21 1.07 -14.06
N PHE A 155 5.62 0.87 -12.89
CA PHE A 155 4.25 1.26 -12.61
C PHE A 155 4.03 1.36 -11.10
N LEU A 156 3.05 2.17 -10.70
CA LEU A 156 2.60 2.27 -9.32
C LEU A 156 1.12 1.96 -9.25
N TYR A 157 0.72 1.22 -8.22
CA TYR A 157 -0.66 0.84 -8.01
C TYR A 157 -1.01 0.88 -6.53
N LEU A 158 -2.23 1.31 -6.23
CA LEU A 158 -2.84 1.08 -4.93
C LEU A 158 -4.34 0.81 -5.04
N LYS A 159 -4.87 -0.03 -4.15
CA LYS A 159 -6.29 -0.29 -4.02
C LYS A 159 -6.67 -0.47 -2.57
N ILE A 160 -7.81 0.10 -2.18
CA ILE A 160 -8.29 0.14 -0.80
C ILE A 160 -9.61 -0.62 -0.70
N PHE A 161 -9.73 -1.45 0.33
CA PHE A 161 -10.90 -2.29 0.61
C PHE A 161 -11.43 -2.02 2.01
N ASN A 162 -12.75 -2.13 2.16
CA ASN A 162 -13.40 -1.87 3.43
C ASN A 162 -13.46 -3.12 4.32
N THR A 163 -13.45 -4.30 3.70
CA THR A 163 -13.64 -5.56 4.41
C THR A 163 -12.60 -6.60 3.99
N PRO A 164 -12.30 -7.59 4.87
CA PRO A 164 -11.43 -8.69 4.51
C PRO A 164 -12.02 -9.54 3.37
N LYS A 165 -13.35 -9.59 3.27
CA LYS A 165 -14.07 -10.23 2.16
C LYS A 165 -13.79 -9.57 0.82
N ASP A 166 -13.90 -8.24 0.73
CA ASP A 166 -13.63 -7.50 -0.51
C ASP A 166 -12.18 -7.71 -0.99
N LEU A 167 -11.23 -7.72 -0.05
CA LEU A 167 -9.83 -8.03 -0.36
C LEU A 167 -9.69 -9.47 -0.83
N GLY A 168 -10.28 -10.43 -0.12
CA GLY A 168 -10.19 -11.85 -0.44
C GLY A 168 -10.77 -12.20 -1.80
N GLU A 169 -11.90 -11.60 -2.16
CA GLU A 169 -12.49 -11.73 -3.50
C GLU A 169 -11.56 -11.13 -4.57
N PHE A 170 -10.94 -9.99 -4.29
CA PHE A 170 -9.99 -9.38 -5.23
C PHE A 170 -8.74 -10.22 -5.42
N VAL A 171 -8.19 -10.82 -4.37
CA VAL A 171 -7.04 -11.75 -4.45
C VAL A 171 -7.36 -12.88 -5.44
N VAL A 172 -8.50 -13.55 -5.27
CA VAL A 172 -8.92 -14.68 -6.11
C VAL A 172 -9.17 -14.26 -7.56
N ASN A 173 -9.75 -13.07 -7.76
CA ASN A 173 -10.10 -12.57 -9.10
C ASN A 173 -8.92 -11.90 -9.81
N SER A 174 -7.83 -11.60 -9.11
CA SER A 174 -6.65 -11.02 -9.73
C SER A 174 -5.87 -12.10 -10.48
N SER A 175 -5.69 -11.88 -11.79
CA SER A 175 -4.95 -12.79 -12.68
C SER A 175 -3.49 -13.02 -12.26
N TYR A 176 -2.98 -12.18 -11.37
CA TYR A 176 -1.63 -12.28 -10.81
C TYR A 176 -1.48 -13.45 -9.81
N MET A 177 -2.56 -13.83 -9.11
CA MET A 177 -2.47 -14.80 -8.02
C MET A 177 -2.81 -16.21 -8.49
N THR A 178 -3.86 -16.38 -9.31
CA THR A 178 -4.34 -17.70 -9.78
C THR A 178 -5.26 -17.64 -10.99
N THR A 179 -5.19 -18.66 -11.84
CA THR A 179 -6.27 -18.98 -12.80
C THR A 179 -7.23 -20.06 -12.30
N ASN A 180 -6.85 -20.85 -11.28
CA ASN A 180 -7.66 -21.94 -10.72
C ASN A 180 -7.30 -22.28 -9.25
N ASP A 181 -8.14 -23.11 -8.61
CA ASP A 181 -8.02 -23.49 -7.18
C ASP A 181 -6.72 -24.25 -6.86
N SER A 182 -6.19 -25.04 -7.80
CA SER A 182 -4.97 -25.82 -7.59
C SER A 182 -3.75 -24.91 -7.42
N GLU A 183 -3.59 -23.91 -8.29
CA GLU A 183 -2.53 -22.89 -8.17
C GLU A 183 -2.66 -22.10 -6.87
N PHE A 184 -3.89 -21.82 -6.44
CA PHE A 184 -4.15 -21.10 -5.18
C PHE A 184 -3.62 -21.89 -4.00
N LYS A 185 -3.94 -23.18 -3.98
CA LYS A 185 -3.58 -24.10 -2.91
C LYS A 185 -2.08 -24.38 -2.88
N GLU A 186 -1.42 -24.44 -4.03
CA GLU A 186 0.04 -24.58 -4.08
C GLU A 186 0.74 -23.38 -3.44
N ARG A 187 0.25 -22.16 -3.68
CA ARG A 187 0.84 -20.93 -3.11
C ARG A 187 0.49 -20.70 -1.64
N THR A 188 -0.77 -20.95 -1.25
CA THR A 188 -1.31 -20.55 0.06
C THR A 188 -1.47 -21.70 1.04
N GLY A 189 -1.41 -22.94 0.58
CA GLY A 189 -1.67 -24.15 1.36
C GLY A 189 -3.16 -24.47 1.59
N ILE A 190 -4.09 -23.62 1.13
CA ILE A 190 -5.54 -23.78 1.35
C ILE A 190 -6.33 -23.62 0.05
N SER A 191 -7.58 -24.11 0.01
CA SER A 191 -8.45 -23.89 -1.15
C SER A 191 -9.03 -22.47 -1.18
N ILE A 192 -9.52 -22.04 -2.34
CA ILE A 192 -10.26 -20.79 -2.52
C ILE A 192 -11.51 -20.77 -1.62
N SER A 193 -12.17 -21.91 -1.42
CA SER A 193 -13.33 -22.01 -0.53
C SER A 193 -12.97 -21.78 0.94
N GLU A 194 -11.88 -22.36 1.41
CA GLU A 194 -11.38 -22.11 2.78
C GLU A 194 -10.94 -20.66 2.94
N TRP A 195 -10.26 -20.09 1.93
CA TRP A 195 -9.86 -18.68 1.92
C TRP A 195 -11.06 -17.74 2.07
N LYS A 196 -12.10 -17.95 1.28
CA LYS A 196 -13.35 -17.15 1.38
C LYS A 196 -13.96 -17.24 2.78
N ASN A 197 -14.00 -18.44 3.36
CA ASN A 197 -14.51 -18.63 4.73
C ASN A 197 -13.67 -17.89 5.78
N ILE A 198 -12.34 -17.90 5.65
CA ILE A 198 -11.43 -17.14 6.51
C ILE A 198 -11.71 -15.64 6.37
N CYS A 199 -11.83 -15.14 5.14
CA CYS A 199 -12.10 -13.72 4.89
C CYS A 199 -13.42 -13.24 5.48
N GLU A 200 -14.46 -14.08 5.57
CA GLU A 200 -15.74 -13.69 6.18
C GLU A 200 -15.67 -13.50 7.71
N LYS A 201 -14.65 -14.07 8.35
CA LYS A 201 -14.48 -14.14 9.80
C LYS A 201 -13.20 -13.49 10.31
N ALA A 202 -12.31 -13.03 9.43
CA ALA A 202 -10.98 -12.54 9.78
C ALA A 202 -10.99 -11.40 10.82
N ASP A 203 -12.01 -10.55 10.79
CA ASP A 203 -12.19 -9.41 11.70
C ASP A 203 -13.03 -9.73 12.96
N LYS A 204 -13.53 -10.98 13.08
CA LYS A 204 -14.43 -11.44 14.14
C LYS A 204 -13.86 -12.60 14.96
N SER A 205 -12.98 -13.40 14.36
CA SER A 205 -12.44 -14.63 14.91
C SER A 205 -10.93 -14.52 15.02
N LYS A 206 -10.38 -14.75 16.22
CA LYS A 206 -8.93 -14.70 16.45
C LYS A 206 -8.18 -15.69 15.55
N SER A 207 -8.68 -16.93 15.46
CA SER A 207 -8.07 -17.99 14.66
C SER A 207 -8.07 -17.65 13.17
N ASP A 208 -9.21 -17.18 12.64
CA ASP A 208 -9.31 -16.80 11.24
C ASP A 208 -8.51 -15.53 10.93
N GLY A 209 -8.46 -14.57 11.87
CA GLY A 209 -7.63 -13.37 11.77
C GLY A 209 -6.13 -13.69 11.73
N GLU A 210 -5.67 -14.67 12.52
CA GLU A 210 -4.29 -15.17 12.48
C GLU A 210 -3.98 -15.83 11.14
N LYS A 211 -4.84 -16.74 10.66
CA LYS A 211 -4.68 -17.38 9.34
C LYS A 211 -4.68 -16.36 8.21
N PHE A 212 -5.62 -15.42 8.22
CA PHE A 212 -5.73 -14.35 7.22
C PHE A 212 -4.44 -13.53 7.17
N LYS A 213 -3.97 -13.06 8.34
CA LYS A 213 -2.71 -12.33 8.45
C LYS A 213 -1.54 -13.13 7.87
N ASP A 214 -1.41 -14.39 8.27
CA ASP A 214 -0.29 -15.24 7.86
C ASP A 214 -0.27 -15.44 6.34
N ILE A 215 -1.42 -15.64 5.70
CA ILE A 215 -1.53 -15.76 4.25
C ILE A 215 -1.11 -14.46 3.56
N LEU A 216 -1.58 -13.30 4.03
CA LEU A 216 -1.17 -12.00 3.45
C LEU A 216 0.35 -11.80 3.54
N LEU A 217 0.93 -12.08 4.71
CA LEU A 217 2.35 -11.82 4.98
C LEU A 217 3.29 -12.81 4.29
N LYS A 218 2.94 -14.10 4.26
CA LYS A 218 3.85 -15.19 3.86
C LYS A 218 3.60 -15.71 2.46
N SER A 219 2.35 -15.66 1.98
CA SER A 219 1.95 -16.30 0.72
C SER A 219 1.61 -15.32 -0.39
N LEU A 220 1.09 -14.14 -0.05
CA LEU A 220 0.65 -13.16 -1.06
C LEU A 220 1.61 -11.99 -1.25
N THR A 221 2.35 -11.61 -0.21
CA THR A 221 3.37 -10.56 -0.30
C THR A 221 4.58 -11.07 -1.05
N GLU A 222 5.02 -10.32 -2.05
CA GLU A 222 6.12 -10.69 -2.93
C GLU A 222 7.03 -9.48 -3.17
N ILE A 223 8.32 -9.67 -2.94
CA ILE A 223 9.36 -8.69 -3.20
C ILE A 223 10.42 -9.42 -4.03
N ILE A 224 10.47 -9.12 -5.34
CA ILE A 224 11.39 -9.71 -6.32
C ILE A 224 12.34 -8.64 -6.83
#